data_AF-A0A353HBX5-F1
#
_entry.id   AF-A0A353HBX5-F1
#
_cell.length_a   1.000
_cell.length_b   1.000
_cell.length_c   1.000
_cell.angle_alpha   90.00
_cell.angle_beta   90.00
_cell.angle_gamma   90.00
#
_symmetry.space_group_name_H-M   'P 1'
#
loop_
_entity.id
_entity.type
_entity.pdbx_description
1 polymer ?
#
loop_
_entity_poly.entity_id
_entity_poly.type
_entity_poly.pdbx_seq_one_letter_code
_entity_poly.pdbx_strand_id
1 'polypeptide(L)'
;MKLTYGIKDRPSFAKTLVFALQQLLAILAATIAVPAIVGNGMSASAALFGAGVGTIVYLLFTKFRSPVFLGSSFAFIGSMLSAFAGAYSASAGFLGLIIGAGLAGLVYVI
;
A
#
# COMPACT_ATOMS: atom_id res chain seq x y z
N MET A 1 34.81 -1.05 2.06
CA MET A 1 33.45 -1.17 1.51
C MET A 1 32.52 -0.27 2.33
N LYS A 2 31.65 0.52 1.70
CA LYS A 2 30.64 1.31 2.42
C LYS A 2 29.50 0.36 2.80
N LEU A 3 29.28 0.13 4.10
CA LEU A 3 28.32 -0.87 4.62
C LEU A 3 26.87 -0.35 4.67
N THR A 4 26.68 0.96 4.57
CA THR A 4 25.38 1.60 4.66
C THR A 4 25.23 2.66 3.55
N TYR A 5 23.99 2.83 3.08
CA TYR A 5 23.62 3.86 2.11
C TYR A 5 22.72 4.89 2.77
N GLY A 6 23.02 6.16 2.54
CA GLY A 6 22.13 7.27 2.91
C GLY A 6 20.97 7.42 1.93
N ILE A 7 19.96 8.21 2.31
CA ILE A 7 18.75 8.43 1.50
C ILE A 7 19.05 8.97 0.09
N LYS A 8 20.10 9.78 -0.05
CA LYS A 8 20.51 10.37 -1.33
C LYS A 8 21.57 9.56 -2.08
N ASP A 9 22.09 8.50 -1.48
CA ASP A 9 23.10 7.67 -2.12
C ASP A 9 22.45 6.87 -3.25
N ARG A 10 23.12 6.79 -4.40
CA ARG A 10 22.68 6.00 -5.56
C ARG A 10 23.67 4.86 -5.81
N PRO A 11 23.41 3.64 -5.29
CA PRO A 11 24.24 2.48 -5.60
C PRO A 11 24.19 2.15 -7.09
N SER A 12 25.07 1.25 -7.55
CA SER A 12 25.05 0.79 -8.95
C SER A 12 23.68 0.22 -9.32
N PHE A 13 23.31 0.33 -10.59
CA PHE A 13 22.02 -0.12 -11.08
C PHE A 13 21.69 -1.57 -10.68
N ALA A 14 22.65 -2.48 -10.86
CA ALA A 14 22.50 -3.88 -10.47
C ALA A 14 22.16 -4.06 -8.98
N LYS A 15 22.84 -3.34 -8.08
CA LYS A 15 22.54 -3.38 -6.64
C LYS A 15 21.16 -2.79 -6.34
N THR A 16 20.82 -1.68 -6.99
CA THR A 16 19.51 -1.04 -6.85
C THR A 16 18.38 -1.99 -7.26
N LEU A 17 18.54 -2.72 -8.36
CA LEU A 17 17.57 -3.70 -8.82
C LEU A 17 17.37 -4.83 -7.80
N VAL A 18 18.47 -5.36 -7.25
CA VAL A 18 18.40 -6.40 -6.21
C VAL A 18 17.68 -5.88 -4.95
N PHE A 19 17.99 -4.67 -4.50
CA PHE A 19 17.30 -4.07 -3.35
C PHE A 19 15.81 -3.78 -3.62
N ALA A 20 15.46 -3.36 -4.83
CA ALA A 20 14.06 -3.17 -5.21
C ALA A 20 13.28 -4.48 -5.18
N LEU A 21 13.87 -5.58 -5.68
CA LEU A 21 13.28 -6.91 -5.59
C LEU A 21 13.15 -7.38 -4.14
N GLN A 22 14.18 -7.17 -3.31
CA GLN A 22 14.12 -7.50 -1.89
C GLN A 22 12.99 -6.76 -1.19
N GLN A 23 12.83 -5.47 -1.46
CA GLN A 23 11.76 -4.65 -0.88
C GLN A 23 10.37 -5.12 -1.36
N LEU A 24 10.22 -5.44 -2.64
CA LEU A 24 8.99 -5.98 -3.21
C LEU A 24 8.59 -7.28 -2.50
N LEU A 25 9.53 -8.22 -2.35
CA LEU A 25 9.29 -9.49 -1.66
C LEU A 25 8.91 -9.27 -0.18
N ALA A 26 9.52 -8.30 0.49
CA ALA A 26 9.27 -8.02 1.91
C ALA A 26 7.83 -7.56 2.19
N ILE A 27 7.23 -6.77 1.29
CA ILE A 27 5.87 -6.23 1.47
C ILE A 27 4.78 -7.08 0.81
N LEU A 28 5.18 -8.02 -0.06
CA LEU A 28 4.29 -8.79 -0.91
C LEU A 28 3.23 -9.52 -0.08
N ALA A 29 3.68 -10.20 0.99
CA ALA A 29 2.81 -10.98 1.85
C ALA A 29 1.68 -10.14 2.46
N ALA A 30 2.00 -9.00 3.07
CA ALA A 30 0.99 -8.11 3.64
C ALA A 30 0.06 -7.53 2.57
N THR A 31 0.62 -7.14 1.42
CA THR A 31 -0.14 -6.47 0.36
C THR A 31 -1.15 -7.41 -0.32
N ILE A 32 -0.83 -8.70 -0.43
CA ILE A 32 -1.72 -9.74 -0.97
C ILE A 32 -2.68 -10.28 0.11
N ALA A 33 -2.24 -10.36 1.36
CA ALA A 33 -3.04 -10.93 2.45
C ALA A 33 -4.35 -10.18 2.68
N VAL A 34 -4.36 -8.84 2.69
CA VAL A 34 -5.59 -8.08 2.95
C VAL A 34 -6.66 -8.32 1.88
N PRO A 35 -6.38 -8.24 0.56
CA PRO A 35 -7.29 -8.69 -0.49
C PRO A 35 -7.80 -10.12 -0.32
N ALA A 36 -6.92 -11.05 0.04
CA ALA A 36 -7.30 -12.45 0.24
C ALA A 36 -8.24 -12.64 1.45
N ILE A 37 -8.00 -11.92 2.54
CA ILE A 37 -8.81 -12.00 3.78
C ILE A 37 -10.18 -11.33 3.59
N VAL A 38 -10.22 -10.16 2.96
CA VAL A 38 -11.46 -9.39 2.76
C VAL A 38 -12.33 -10.01 1.66
N GLY A 39 -11.72 -10.65 0.65
CA GLY A 39 -12.44 -11.34 -0.42
C GLY A 39 -13.18 -10.39 -1.36
N ASN A 40 -14.41 -10.74 -1.75
CA ASN A 40 -15.29 -9.91 -2.59
C ASN A 40 -14.73 -9.56 -3.99
N GLY A 41 -13.90 -10.44 -4.55
CA GLY A 41 -13.29 -10.25 -5.87
C GLY A 41 -12.16 -9.22 -5.90
N MET A 42 -11.63 -8.83 -4.74
CA MET A 42 -10.55 -7.85 -4.65
C MET A 42 -9.25 -8.43 -5.23
N SER A 43 -8.66 -7.70 -6.18
CA SER A 43 -7.46 -8.15 -6.89
C SER A 43 -6.18 -7.84 -6.13
N ALA A 44 -5.39 -8.88 -5.85
CA ALA A 44 -4.03 -8.73 -5.30
C ALA A 44 -3.13 -7.87 -6.18
N SER A 45 -3.26 -8.00 -7.51
CA SER A 45 -2.51 -7.18 -8.47
C SER A 45 -2.91 -5.71 -8.40
N ALA A 46 -4.20 -5.41 -8.20
CA ALA A 46 -4.68 -4.04 -8.02
C ALA A 46 -4.15 -3.44 -6.71
N ALA A 47 -4.09 -4.22 -5.63
CA ALA A 47 -3.50 -3.78 -4.36
C ALA A 47 -2.00 -3.48 -4.49
N LEU A 48 -1.23 -4.35 -5.17
CA LEU A 48 0.19 -4.11 -5.44
C LEU A 48 0.43 -2.89 -6.33
N PHE A 49 -0.41 -2.71 -7.36
CA PHE A 49 -0.35 -1.54 -8.21
C PHE A 49 -0.64 -0.25 -7.42
N GLY A 50 -1.71 -0.25 -6.62
CA GLY A 50 -2.06 0.86 -5.73
C GLY A 50 -0.97 1.18 -4.71
N ALA A 51 -0.33 0.17 -4.12
CA ALA A 51 0.80 0.31 -3.23
C ALA A 51 2.01 0.99 -3.91
N GLY A 52 2.31 0.60 -5.15
CA GLY A 52 3.37 1.24 -5.95
C GLY A 52 3.06 2.70 -6.28
N VAL A 53 1.85 2.98 -6.80
CA VAL A 53 1.42 4.36 -7.11
C VAL A 53 1.40 5.21 -5.85
N GLY A 54 0.82 4.71 -4.76
CA GLY A 54 0.78 5.40 -3.47
C GLY A 54 2.17 5.69 -2.92
N THR A 55 3.12 4.77 -3.08
CA THR A 55 4.53 4.99 -2.70
C THR A 55 5.14 6.13 -3.50
N ILE A 56 4.92 6.20 -4.82
CA ILE A 56 5.40 7.31 -5.64
C ILE A 56 4.80 8.64 -5.15
N VAL A 57 3.49 8.67 -4.93
CA VAL A 57 2.80 9.84 -4.37
C VAL A 57 3.43 10.25 -3.04
N TYR A 58 3.59 9.32 -2.10
CA TYR A 58 4.23 9.56 -0.81
C TYR A 58 5.64 10.16 -0.95
N LEU A 59 6.48 9.60 -1.82
CA LEU A 59 7.84 10.07 -2.05
C LEU A 59 7.87 11.49 -2.63
N LEU A 60 6.92 11.83 -3.51
CA LEU A 60 6.78 13.18 -4.06
C LEU A 60 6.37 14.18 -2.99
N PHE A 61 5.36 13.87 -2.18
CA PHE A 61 4.91 14.73 -1.07
C PHE A 61 6.00 14.92 0.01
N THR A 62 6.79 13.89 0.28
CA THR A 62 7.92 13.94 1.23
C THR A 62 9.22 14.47 0.62
N LYS A 63 9.21 14.92 -0.64
CA LYS A 63 10.39 15.44 -1.38
C LYS A 63 11.57 14.47 -1.33
N PHE A 64 11.31 13.17 -1.39
CA PHE A 64 12.31 12.10 -1.33
C PHE A 64 13.20 12.15 -0.07
N ARG A 65 12.68 12.64 1.06
CA ARG A 65 13.39 12.69 2.35
C ARG A 65 13.06 11.51 3.26
N SER A 66 11.94 10.82 3.03
CA SER A 66 11.49 9.68 3.81
C SER A 66 11.44 8.42 2.93
N PRO A 67 12.31 7.41 3.14
CA PRO A 67 12.37 6.21 2.30
C PRO A 67 11.35 5.16 2.75
N VAL A 68 10.06 5.47 2.63
CA VAL A 68 8.97 4.55 3.01
C VAL A 68 8.30 3.97 1.77
N PHE A 69 7.95 2.68 1.84
CA PHE A 69 7.11 1.99 0.88
C PHE A 69 5.74 1.71 1.51
N LEU A 70 4.65 1.95 0.78
CA LEU A 70 3.29 1.72 1.26
C LEU A 70 2.83 0.29 0.99
N GLY A 71 2.16 -0.35 1.95
CA GLY A 71 1.54 -1.67 1.79
C GLY A 71 0.11 -1.68 2.33
N SER A 72 -0.59 -2.81 2.19
CA SER A 72 -1.94 -2.97 2.75
C SER A 72 -1.92 -2.94 4.27
N SER A 73 -2.75 -2.09 4.88
CA SER A 73 -2.85 -1.96 6.34
C SER A 73 -3.88 -2.94 6.92
N PHE A 74 -3.45 -3.76 7.86
CA PHE A 74 -4.29 -4.77 8.51
C PHE A 74 -5.31 -4.14 9.46
N ALA A 75 -5.06 -2.91 9.92
CA ALA A 75 -5.96 -2.16 10.79
C ALA A 75 -7.34 -1.93 10.16
N PHE A 76 -7.42 -1.92 8.81
CA PHE A 76 -8.67 -1.67 8.11
C PHE A 76 -9.48 -2.94 7.81
N ILE A 77 -8.97 -4.16 8.05
CA ILE A 77 -9.66 -5.41 7.69
C ILE A 77 -11.09 -5.45 8.24
N GLY A 78 -11.28 -5.14 9.53
CA GLY A 78 -12.62 -5.15 10.16
C GLY A 78 -13.58 -4.14 9.50
N SER A 79 -13.10 -2.93 9.23
CA SER A 79 -13.91 -1.91 8.55
C SER A 79 -14.24 -2.28 7.10
N MET A 80 -13.30 -2.89 6.36
CA MET A 80 -13.51 -3.33 5.00
C MET A 80 -14.52 -4.48 4.93
N LEU A 81 -14.42 -5.45 5.84
CA LEU A 81 -15.40 -6.52 5.98
C LEU A 81 -16.80 -5.96 6.31
N SER A 82 -16.89 -4.98 7.21
CA SER A 82 -18.16 -4.34 7.56
C SER A 82 -18.79 -3.60 6.37
N ALA A 83 -17.97 -2.95 5.53
CA ALA A 83 -18.43 -2.25 4.34
C ALA A 83 -19.06 -3.20 3.32
N PHE A 84 -18.48 -4.38 3.12
CA PHE A 84 -19.08 -5.40 2.25
C PHE A 84 -20.29 -6.09 2.89
N ALA A 85 -20.25 -6.36 4.19
CA ALA A 85 -21.37 -7.01 4.90
C ALA A 85 -22.64 -6.14 4.92
N GLY A 86 -22.49 -4.81 5.00
CA GLY A 86 -23.60 -3.87 4.98
C GLY A 86 -24.06 -3.45 3.57
N ALA A 87 -23.35 -3.87 2.52
CA ALA A 87 -23.65 -3.44 1.16
C ALA A 87 -24.66 -4.37 0.47
N TYR A 88 -25.61 -3.79 -0.27
CA TYR A 88 -26.58 -4.55 -1.07
C TYR A 88 -25.97 -5.15 -2.35
N SER A 89 -24.74 -4.77 -2.70
CA SER A 89 -23.97 -5.31 -3.82
C SER A 89 -22.48 -5.13 -3.61
N ALA A 90 -21.65 -5.92 -4.30
CA ALA A 90 -20.20 -5.77 -4.25
C ALA A 90 -19.75 -4.37 -4.69
N SER A 91 -20.39 -3.79 -5.71
CA SER A 91 -20.10 -2.43 -6.18
C SER A 91 -20.34 -1.38 -5.09
N ALA A 92 -21.45 -1.50 -4.35
CA ALA A 92 -21.73 -0.64 -3.20
C ALA A 92 -20.70 -0.82 -2.07
N GLY A 93 -20.21 -2.05 -1.86
CA GLY A 93 -19.11 -2.33 -0.93
C GLY A 93 -17.82 -1.61 -1.32
N PHE A 94 -17.40 -1.70 -2.59
CA PHE A 94 -16.24 -0.97 -3.10
C PHE A 94 -16.40 0.56 -3.00
N LEU A 95 -17.59 1.10 -3.28
CA LEU A 95 -17.89 2.51 -3.05
C LEU A 95 -17.73 2.89 -1.57
N GLY A 96 -18.22 2.04 -0.65
CA GLY A 96 -18.04 2.20 0.78
C GLY A 96 -16.57 2.24 1.19
N LEU A 97 -15.71 1.40 0.59
CA LEU A 97 -14.26 1.44 0.82
C LEU A 97 -13.63 2.76 0.40
N ILE A 98 -14.01 3.30 -0.77
CA ILE A 98 -13.47 4.56 -1.29
C ILE A 98 -13.86 5.73 -0.39
N ILE A 99 -15.13 5.79 0.02
CA ILE A 99 -15.61 6.81 0.95
C ILE A 99 -14.91 6.68 2.30
N GLY A 100 -14.82 5.45 2.84
CA GLY A 100 -14.13 5.16 4.09
C GLY A 100 -12.66 5.55 4.07
N ALA A 101 -11.96 5.29 2.97
CA ALA A 101 -10.57 5.71 2.78
C ALA A 101 -10.43 7.23 2.77
N GLY A 102 -11.36 7.95 2.12
CA GLY A 102 -11.39 9.41 2.13
C GLY A 102 -11.61 9.99 3.53
N LEU A 103 -12.58 9.44 4.28
CA LEU A 103 -12.86 9.87 5.66
C LEU A 103 -11.71 9.55 6.61
N ALA A 104 -11.10 8.36 6.51
CA ALA A 104 -9.92 8.01 7.28
C ALA A 104 -8.75 8.96 6.97
N GLY A 105 -8.58 9.33 5.71
CA GLY A 105 -7.61 10.34 5.29
C GLY A 105 -7.85 11.69 5.96
N LEU A 106 -9.10 12.16 6.01
CA LEU A 106 -9.46 13.40 6.72
C LEU A 106 -9.14 13.32 8.21
N VAL A 107 -9.48 12.21 8.86
CA VAL A 107 -9.18 12.00 10.29
C VAL A 107 -7.67 12.03 10.56
N TYR A 108 -6.84 11.50 9.66
CA TYR A 108 -5.38 11.56 9.84
C TYR A 108 -4.76 12.94 9.62
N VAL A 109 -5.49 13.86 8.98
CA VAL A 109 -5.00 15.21 8.69
C VAL A 109 -5.38 16.22 9.79
N ILE A 110 -6.42 15.93 10.57
CA ILE A 110 -6.92 16.75 11.69
C ILE A 110 -6.24 16.31 12.99
#